data_AF-A5GEN5-F1
#
_entry.id   AF-A5GEN5-F1
#
_cell.length_a   1.000
_cell.length_b   1.000
_cell.length_c   1.000
_cell.angle_alpha   90.00
_cell.angle_beta   90.00
_cell.angle_gamma   90.00
#
_symmetry.space_group_name_H-M   'P 1'
#
loop_
_entity.id
_entity.type
_entity.pdbx_description
1 polymer ?
#
loop_
_entity_poly.entity_id
_entity_poly.type
_entity_poly.pdbx_seq_one_letter_code
_entity_poly.pdbx_strand_id
1 'polypeptide(L)' 'MKKLKVVTVVGTRPEIIRLSRVLPKLDQYMEHILVHTGQNYDTQT' A
#
# COMPACT_ATOMS: atom_id res chain seq x y z
N MET A 1 1.30 -22.11 10.43
CA MET A 1 0.12 -21.47 9.80
C MET A 1 0.59 -20.57 8.67
N LYS A 2 -0.11 -20.58 7.53
CA LYS A 2 0.17 -19.65 6.42
C LYS A 2 -0.34 -18.26 6.80
N LYS A 3 0.50 -17.23 6.71
CA LYS A 3 0.06 -15.84 6.90
C LYS A 3 -0.94 -15.49 5.81
N LEU A 4 -1.95 -14.68 6.14
CA LEU A 4 -2.88 -14.17 5.14
C LEU A 4 -2.10 -13.27 4.16
N LYS A 5 -2.31 -13.49 2.86
CA LYS A 5 -1.74 -12.64 1.81
C LYS A 5 -2.70 -11.48 1.55
N VAL A 6 -2.21 -10.26 1.73
CA VAL A 6 -3.00 -9.03 1.57
C VAL A 6 -2.34 -8.17 0.51
N VAL A 7 -3.11 -7.75 -0.49
CA VAL A 7 -2.66 -6.79 -1.50
C VAL A 7 -3.39 -5.47 -1.27
N THR A 8 -2.64 -4.40 -1.04
CA THR A 8 -3.18 -3.04 -0.97
C THR A 8 -2.85 -2.33 -2.28
N VAL A 9 -3.87 -1.85 -2.98
CA VAL A 9 -3.71 -1.11 -4.24
C VAL A 9 -4.00 0.36 -3.98
N VAL A 10 -3.07 1.24 -4.33
CA VAL A 10 -3.20 2.70 -4.20
C VAL A 10 -2.89 3.39 -5.52
N GLY A 11 -3.58 4.49 -5.82
CA GLY A 11 -3.34 5.32 -7.00
C GLY A 11 -2.92 6.75 -6.69
N THR A 12 -3.19 7.24 -5.48
CA THR A 12 -3.01 8.66 -5.16
C THR A 12 -2.31 8.92 -3.82
N ARG A 13 -1.68 10.10 -3.68
CA ARG A 13 -1.05 10.56 -2.44
C ARG A 13 -2.02 10.60 -1.24
N PRO A 14 -3.27 11.11 -1.37
CA PRO A 14 -4.24 11.06 -0.28
C PRO A 14 -4.56 9.64 0.22
N GLU A 15 -4.58 8.63 -0.65
CA GLU A 15 -4.80 7.24 -0.24
C GLU A 15 -3.66 6.72 0.64
N ILE A 16 -2.41 6.99 0.26
CA ILE A 16 -1.22 6.62 1.07
C ILE A 16 -1.28 7.30 2.44
N ILE A 17 -1.64 8.59 2.49
CA ILE A 17 -1.77 9.34 3.76
C ILE A 17 -2.83 8.69 4.66
N ARG A 18 -4.02 8.39 4.12
CA ARG A 18 -5.10 7.73 4.86
C ARG A 18 -4.72 6.35 5.38
N LEU A 19 -3.89 5.62 4.64
CA LEU A 19 -3.47 4.26 4.98
C LEU A 19 -2.18 4.20 5.83
N SER A 20 -1.54 5.34 6.12
CA SER A 20 -0.26 5.42 6.84
C SER A 20 -0.19 4.68 8.17
N ARG A 21 -1.32 4.51 8.87
CA ARG A 21 -1.41 3.75 10.14
C ARG A 21 -1.74 2.27 9.95
N VAL A 22 -2.31 1.90 8.81
CA VAL A 22 -2.74 0.54 8.49
C VAL A 22 -1.61 -0.24 7.80
N LEU A 23 -0.90 0.37 6.85
CA LEU A 23 0.19 -0.30 6.11
C LEU A 23 1.24 -0.93 7.03
N PRO A 24 1.78 -0.23 8.06
CA PRO A 24 2.78 -0.82 8.96
C PRO A 24 2.23 -2.02 9.77
N LYS A 25 0.93 -2.04 10.05
CA LYS A 25 0.28 -3.16 10.73
C LYS A 25 0.12 -4.35 9.80
N LEU A 26 -0.23 -4.12 8.54
CA LEU A 26 -0.27 -5.17 7.53
C LEU A 26 1.13 -5.77 7.30
N ASP A 27 2.17 -4.96 7.22
CA ASP A 27 3.56 -5.41 7.09
C ASP A 27 4.02 -6.29 8.28
N GLN A 28 3.57 -5.94 9.49
CA GLN A 28 3.93 -6.69 10.70
C GLN A 28 3.23 -8.06 10.80
N TYR A 29 1.94 -8.11 10.47
CA TYR A 29 1.12 -9.30 10.78
C TYR A 29 0.81 -10.19 9.57
N MET A 30 0.92 -9.66 8.34
CA MET A 30 0.48 -10.33 7.11
C MET A 30 1.63 -10.53 6.11
N GLU A 31 1.39 -11.33 5.07
CA GLU A 31 2.22 -11.28 3.86
C GLU A 31 1.66 -10.17 2.96
N HIS A 32 2.10 -8.94 3.20
CA HIS A 32 1.54 -7.74 2.61
C HIS A 32 2.30 -7.32 1.34
N ILE A 33 1.56 -7.01 0.28
CA ILE A 33 2.06 -6.48 -0.98
C ILE A 33 1.37 -5.13 -1.23
N LEU A 34 2.15 -4.08 -1.40
CA LEU A 34 1.64 -2.76 -1.79
C LEU A 34 1.85 -2.55 -3.28
N VAL A 35 0.77 -2.24 -4.02
CA VAL A 35 0.78 -1.95 -5.45
C VAL A 35 0.39 -0.49 -5.65
N HIS A 36 1.27 0.28 -6.32
CA HIS A 36 0.95 1.63 -6.75
C HIS A 36 0.56 1.60 -8.24
N THR A 37 -0.65 2.06 -8.58
CA THR A 37 -1.18 1.99 -9.96
C THR A 37 -0.62 3.06 -10.89
N GLY A 38 0.15 4.02 -10.37
CA GLY A 38 0.76 5.08 -11.17
C GLY A 38 -0.23 6.12 -11.68
N GLN A 39 -1.45 6.20 -11.12
CA GLN A 39 -2.45 7.20 -11.52
C GLN A 39 -2.01 8.63 -11.24
N ASN A 40 -1.20 8.84 -10.20
CA ASN A 40 -0.40 10.05 -10.07
C ASN A 40 0.85 9.94 -10.96
N TYR A 41 0.79 10.48 -12.17
CA TYR A 41 1.97 10.88 -12.92
C TYR A 41 2.69 11.95 -12.09
N ASP A 42 3.74 11.59 -11.37
CA ASP A 42 4.76 12.58 -11.04
C ASP A 42 5.56 12.79 -12.33
N THR A 43 5.27 13.88 -13.05
CA THR A 43 6.02 14.27 -14.25
C THR A 43 7.40 14.84 -13.92
N GLN A 44 7.96 14.59 -12.74
CA GLN A 44 9.26 15.11 -12.33
C GLN A 44 10.21 13.96 -11.96
N THR A 45 11.01 13.63 -12.98
CA THR A 45 12.41 13.14 -12.97
C THR A 45 12.76 11.95 -12.10
#